data_AF-A0A7K0RZX9-F1
#
_entry.id   AF-A0A7K0RZX9-F1
#
_cell.length_a   1.000
_cell.length_b   1.000
_cell.length_c   1.000
_cell.angle_alpha   90.00
_cell.angle_beta   90.00
_cell.angle_gamma   90.00
#
_symmetry.space_group_name_H-M   'P 1'
#
loop_
_entity.id
_entity.type
_entity.pdbx_description
1 polymer ?
#
loop_
_entity_poly.entity_id
_entity_poly.type
_entity_poly.pdbx_seq_one_letter_code
_entity_poly.pdbx_strand_id
1 'polypeptide(L)' 'DAIALHCLPAHPGEEITAELLYGKRQRIWDQAENRRHAQKALLEWLLADR' A
#
# COMPACT_ATOMS: atom_id res chain seq x y z
N ASP A 1 -13.91 10.95 -5.87
CA ASP A 1 -12.56 11.23 -6.40
C ASP A 1 -11.72 9.97 -6.50
N ALA A 2 -10.80 9.93 -7.47
CA ALA A 2 -9.87 8.82 -7.66
C ALA A 2 -8.61 8.96 -6.79
N ILE A 3 -8.10 7.85 -6.26
CA ILE A 3 -6.87 7.77 -5.46
C ILE A 3 -5.77 7.00 -6.21
N ALA A 4 -4.51 7.25 -5.86
CA ALA A 4 -3.37 6.56 -6.41
C ALA A 4 -2.81 5.51 -5.44
N LEU A 5 -2.55 4.31 -5.96
CA LEU A 5 -1.94 3.18 -5.27
C LEU A 5 -0.75 2.68 -6.10
N HIS A 6 0.29 2.22 -5.42
CA HIS A 6 1.50 1.66 -6.01
C HIS A 6 2.25 0.87 -4.94
N CYS A 7 2.66 -0.35 -5.23
CA CYS A 7 3.52 -1.11 -4.32
C CYS A 7 4.91 -0.46 -4.25
N LEU A 8 5.53 -0.42 -3.07
CA LEU A 8 6.90 0.07 -2.92
C LEU A 8 7.94 -1.05 -3.15
N PRO A 9 9.15 -0.73 -3.64
CA PRO A 9 9.63 0.63 -3.99
C PRO A 9 9.04 1.15 -5.31
N ALA A 10 9.14 2.47 -5.51
CA ALA A 10 8.72 3.14 -6.75
C ALA A 10 9.82 4.13 -7.21
N HIS A 11 9.96 4.31 -8.52
CA HIS A 11 10.92 5.19 -9.18
C HIS A 11 10.20 6.38 -9.85
N PRO A 12 10.27 7.58 -9.26
CA PRO A 12 9.64 8.76 -9.85
C PRO A 12 10.25 9.12 -11.22
N GLY A 13 9.39 9.35 -12.20
CA GLY A 13 9.78 9.68 -13.58
C GLY A 13 9.84 8.48 -14.54
N GLU A 14 9.72 7.26 -14.01
CA GLU A 14 9.60 6.04 -14.81
C GLU A 14 8.15 5.54 -14.78
N GLU A 15 7.75 4.84 -13.71
CA GLU A 15 6.41 4.26 -13.60
C GLU A 15 5.38 5.16 -12.90
N ILE A 16 5.83 6.18 -12.17
CA ILE A 16 4.96 7.11 -11.44
C ILE A 16 5.54 8.52 -11.46
N THR A 17 4.70 9.56 -11.54
CA THR A 17 5.17 10.93 -11.39
C THR A 17 5.40 11.26 -9.92
N ALA A 18 6.37 12.14 -9.63
CA ALA A 18 6.60 12.62 -8.27
C ALA A 18 5.34 13.30 -7.69
N GLU A 19 4.58 14.01 -8.52
CA GLU A 19 3.31 14.63 -8.12
C GLU A 19 2.30 13.59 -7.62
N LEU A 20 2.20 12.43 -8.28
CA LEU A 20 1.27 11.40 -7.87
C LEU A 20 1.76 10.62 -6.64
N LEU A 21 3.07 10.38 -6.53
CA LEU A 21 3.68 9.68 -5.39
C LEU A 21 3.60 10.49 -4.08
N TYR A 22 3.76 11.82 -4.16
CA TYR A 22 3.81 12.70 -2.98
C TYR A 22 2.60 13.63 -2.84
N GLY A 23 1.68 13.66 -3.81
CA GLY A 23 0.55 14.58 -3.84
C GLY A 23 -0.68 14.13 -3.05
N LYS A 24 -1.72 14.97 -3.04
CA LYS A 24 -2.92 14.80 -2.18
C LYS A 24 -3.73 13.52 -2.43
N ARG A 25 -3.64 12.98 -3.66
CA ARG A 25 -4.37 11.77 -4.08
C ARG A 25 -3.63 10.47 -3.73
N GLN A 26 -2.40 10.55 -3.22
CA GLN A 26 -1.63 9.36 -2.87
C GLN A 26 -2.28 8.63 -1.69
N ARG A 27 -2.33 7.31 -1.75
CA ARG A 27 -2.60 6.40 -0.62
C ARG A 27 -1.56 5.27 -0.57
N ILE A 28 -0.39 5.53 -1.12
CA ILE A 28 0.71 4.58 -1.31
C ILE A 28 1.33 4.22 0.05
N TRP A 29 1.48 5.21 0.94
CA TRP A 29 1.99 4.97 2.29
C TRP A 29 1.01 4.15 3.14
N ASP A 30 -0.28 4.49 3.08
CA ASP A 30 -1.34 3.72 3.76
C ASP A 30 -1.41 2.28 3.21
N GLN A 31 -1.28 2.10 1.90
CA GLN A 31 -1.21 0.78 1.27
C GLN A 31 -0.02 -0.04 1.79
N ALA A 32 1.15 0.58 1.93
CA ALA A 32 2.34 -0.06 2.47
C ALA A 32 2.15 -0.47 3.93
N GLU A 33 1.59 0.42 4.76
CA GLU A 33 1.26 0.11 6.16
C GLU A 33 0.23 -1.02 6.27
N ASN A 34 -0.81 -1.00 5.43
CA ASN A 34 -1.89 -1.98 5.43
C ASN A 34 -1.41 -3.41 5.16
N ARG A 35 -0.23 -3.61 4.57
CA ARG A 35 0.40 -4.95 4.51
C ARG A 35 0.56 -5.57 5.89
N ARG A 36 1.00 -4.81 6.89
CA ARG A 36 1.17 -5.30 8.28
C ARG A 36 -0.17 -5.78 8.85
N HIS A 37 -1.22 -5.01 8.65
CA HIS A 37 -2.55 -5.32 9.18
C HIS A 37 -3.14 -6.56 8.51
N ALA A 38 -3.06 -6.63 7.18
CA ALA A 38 -3.50 -7.79 6.42
C ALA A 38 -2.73 -9.07 6.81
N GLN A 39 -1.41 -8.96 6.97
CA GLN A 39 -0.58 -10.10 7.39
C GLN A 39 -0.87 -10.57 8.81
N LYS A 40 -1.13 -9.66 9.76
CA LYS A 40 -1.56 -10.04 11.11
C LYS A 40 -2.88 -10.81 11.08
N ALA A 41 -3.85 -10.33 10.33
CA ALA A 41 -5.14 -11.01 10.19
C ALA A 41 -5.00 -12.36 9.50
N LEU A 42 -4.13 -12.47 8.49
CA LEU A 42 -3.86 -13.74 7.82
C LEU A 42 -3.22 -14.76 8.78
N LEU A 43 -2.26 -14.34 9.60
CA LEU A 43 -1.65 -15.23 10.60
C LEU A 43 -2.68 -15.68 11.64
N GLU A 44 -3.53 -14.77 12.13
CA GLU A 44 -4.61 -15.12 13.04
C GLU A 44 -5.56 -16.16 12.41
N TRP A 45 -5.97 -15.95 11.16
CA TRP A 45 -6.85 -16.87 10.45
C TRP A 45 -6.23 -18.26 10.22
N LEU A 46 -4.92 -18.33 9.95
CA LEU A 46 -4.20 -19.59 9.75
C LEU A 46 -3.93 -20.36 11.05
N LEU A 47 -3.80 -19.65 12.18
CA LEU A 47 -3.46 -20.21 13.48
C LEU A 47 -4.67 -20.44 14.39
N ALA A 48 -5.80 -19.79 14.11
CA ALA A 48 -7.06 -20.07 14.76
C ALA A 48 -7.48 -21.51 14.39
N ASP A 49 -7.28 -22.43 15.33
CA ASP A 49 -7.64 -23.84 15.22
C ASP A 49 -9.10 -23.93 14.75
N ARG A 50 -9.30 -24.52 13.57
CA ARG A 50 -10.63 -24.78 13.00
C ARG A 50 -11.12 -26.16 13.40
#